data_AF-A0A1H1XDA9-F1
#
_entry.id   AF-A0A1H1XDA9-F1
#
_cell.length_a   1.000
_cell.length_b   1.000
_cell.length_c   1.000
_cell.angle_alpha   90.00
_cell.angle_beta   90.00
_cell.angle_gamma   90.00
#
_symmetry.space_group_name_H-M   'P 1'
#
loop_
_entity.id
_entity.type
_entity.pdbx_description
1 polymer ?
#
loop_
_entity_poly.entity_id
_entity_poly.type
_entity_poly.pdbx_seq_one_letter_code
_entity_poly.pdbx_strand_id
1 'polypeptide(L)'
;MAAAAGLLVAGLLLVPVSATAAPQHGQPEEQGVGARLAPRTHFVMRADGSSGLRADGEGIPNIDSVKSTIRSYYGDTGDGIANKTSSPYITELDRLVGSQQRKLAREYRHAVRHGDRPALVFDADDTTLWTYDMEAAAMDFVFDPELQDEWVQAQRFAATPGMVDLVNSAAAMGYQIFGLTGRNDDQKAATVANLRKVGYTAFTEDRFYTKWTGEGDSQQPDYISCAEAKCSTVEYKALTRRHIEAAGYDIVANFGDQWSDLQGGYADRTVKLPNPTYYLPSPNLPGVHQPWLAPRTHFTMRPDGSSGNRPDGEGIPNIDSVKSTIRSYYGDTGNGISDKENSAYITELTKIIDQRGHPVINSCRREARHGGNPAIVLDADDTTLWTYDMEAGAMDFVYDPALQDEWVQAEKFPATPAMTSFVDAADAAGCTIVGLTGRNDDQKSATIGNLTSVGYEGFTASNYYTKWTGEGDSQQPDYISCAEAKCSTIEYKSQTRAHVEDPAGGDYDIVANFGDQYSDLIGGHADRSIKLPNPTYYLP
;
A
#
# COMPACT_ATOMS: atom_id res chain seq x y z
N MET A 1 4.42 24.01 -85.75
CA MET A 1 5.18 25.14 -85.17
C MET A 1 4.71 25.26 -83.73
N ALA A 2 5.38 24.60 -82.77
CA ALA A 2 6.50 25.13 -81.97
C ALA A 2 6.05 26.33 -81.08
N ALA A 3 6.27 26.41 -79.76
CA ALA A 3 6.98 25.59 -78.78
C ALA A 3 6.67 26.09 -77.34
N ALA A 4 7.13 25.32 -76.33
CA ALA A 4 7.46 25.66 -74.93
C ALA A 4 6.31 25.88 -73.92
N ALA A 5 6.41 25.52 -72.63
CA ALA A 5 7.18 24.54 -71.85
C ALA A 5 6.61 24.65 -70.41
N GLY A 6 6.42 23.53 -69.70
CA GLY A 6 6.01 23.53 -68.29
C GLY A 6 6.02 22.11 -67.72
N LEU A 7 7.05 21.80 -66.95
CA LEU A 7 7.28 20.50 -66.29
C LEU A 7 6.24 20.19 -65.21
N LEU A 8 5.75 18.94 -65.22
CA LEU A 8 5.09 18.26 -64.10
C LEU A 8 6.11 17.35 -63.41
N VAL A 9 6.39 17.59 -62.13
CA VAL A 9 7.19 16.69 -61.28
C VAL A 9 6.23 15.83 -60.47
N ALA A 10 6.26 14.52 -60.74
CA ALA A 10 5.61 13.49 -59.94
C ALA A 10 6.57 13.01 -58.85
N GLY A 11 6.15 13.07 -57.59
CA GLY A 11 6.92 12.57 -56.45
C GLY A 11 6.91 11.04 -56.41
N LEU A 12 8.10 10.43 -56.50
CA LEU A 12 8.32 9.02 -56.21
C LEU A 12 8.42 8.81 -54.69
N LEU A 13 7.61 7.87 -54.18
CA LEU A 13 7.76 7.28 -52.85
C LEU A 13 8.98 6.35 -52.85
N LEU A 14 9.99 6.66 -52.04
CA LEU A 14 11.13 5.80 -51.75
C LEU A 14 10.84 4.97 -50.50
N VAL A 15 10.77 3.65 -50.67
CA VAL A 15 10.77 2.65 -49.61
C VAL A 15 12.22 2.38 -49.22
N PRO A 16 12.64 2.48 -47.95
CA PRO A 16 13.99 2.09 -47.56
C PRO A 16 14.10 0.56 -47.46
N VAL A 17 15.13 0.05 -48.13
CA VAL A 17 15.56 -1.35 -48.19
C VAL A 17 16.24 -1.72 -46.87
N SER A 18 15.78 -2.80 -46.23
CA SER A 18 16.43 -3.40 -45.07
C SER A 18 17.79 -3.98 -45.46
N ALA A 19 18.85 -3.53 -44.79
CA ALA A 19 20.18 -4.12 -44.91
C ALA A 19 20.27 -5.40 -44.07
N THR A 20 20.51 -6.52 -44.73
CA THR A 20 20.84 -7.81 -44.12
C THR A 20 22.29 -7.83 -43.66
N ALA A 21 22.54 -8.02 -42.37
CA ALA A 21 23.85 -8.37 -41.83
C ALA A 21 24.05 -9.89 -41.83
N ALA A 22 25.18 -10.36 -42.38
CA ALA A 22 25.61 -11.76 -42.40
C ALA A 22 26.41 -12.12 -41.12
N PRO A 23 26.62 -13.42 -40.82
CA PRO A 23 26.66 -13.95 -39.46
C PRO A 23 28.06 -13.91 -38.84
N GLN A 24 28.14 -13.68 -37.53
CA GLN A 24 29.31 -14.02 -36.71
C GLN A 24 28.94 -15.04 -35.63
N HIS A 25 29.82 -16.03 -35.53
CA HIS A 25 29.73 -17.29 -34.83
C HIS A 25 29.64 -17.18 -33.30
N GLY A 26 28.82 -18.08 -32.72
CA GLY A 26 29.21 -18.86 -31.53
C GLY A 26 28.75 -18.34 -30.18
N GLN A 27 27.47 -18.56 -29.84
CA GLN A 27 27.05 -18.63 -28.44
C GLN A 27 27.59 -19.88 -27.75
N PRO A 28 28.02 -19.79 -26.49
CA PRO A 28 27.69 -20.78 -25.49
C PRO A 28 26.36 -20.39 -24.84
N GLU A 29 25.41 -21.32 -24.84
CA GLU A 29 24.19 -21.24 -24.04
C GLU A 29 24.54 -21.04 -22.55
N GLU A 30 24.33 -19.84 -22.03
CA GLU A 30 24.22 -19.62 -20.59
C GLU A 30 22.78 -19.88 -20.14
N GLN A 31 22.55 -21.09 -19.66
CA GLN A 31 21.38 -21.38 -18.84
C GLN A 31 21.53 -20.64 -17.50
N GLY A 32 20.84 -19.51 -17.33
CA GLY A 32 20.60 -18.94 -15.99
C GLY A 32 20.58 -17.42 -15.83
N VAL A 33 20.07 -16.61 -16.77
CA VAL A 33 19.80 -15.17 -16.52
C VAL A 33 18.47 -14.78 -17.16
N GLY A 34 17.49 -14.44 -16.33
CA GLY A 34 16.15 -14.06 -16.82
C GLY A 34 15.06 -13.97 -15.77
N ALA A 35 15.37 -13.64 -14.51
CA ALA A 35 14.35 -13.02 -13.68
C ALA A 35 14.21 -11.58 -14.18
N ARG A 36 13.11 -11.26 -14.85
CA ARG A 36 12.79 -9.87 -15.20
C ARG A 36 12.78 -9.07 -13.89
N LEU A 37 13.65 -8.06 -13.80
CA LEU A 37 13.69 -7.11 -12.70
C LEU A 37 12.39 -6.31 -12.69
N ALA A 38 11.36 -6.89 -12.07
CA ALA A 38 10.01 -6.37 -12.04
C ALA A 38 9.36 -6.69 -10.69
N PRO A 39 8.53 -5.76 -10.15
CA PRO A 39 7.75 -6.00 -8.94
C PRO A 39 6.88 -7.24 -9.03
N ARG A 40 6.73 -7.95 -7.91
CA ARG A 40 5.70 -8.99 -7.78
C ARG A 40 4.33 -8.35 -7.95
N THR A 41 3.42 -9.05 -8.63
CA THR A 41 2.04 -8.58 -8.84
C THR A 41 0.97 -9.50 -8.28
N HIS A 42 1.36 -10.63 -7.68
CA HIS A 42 0.44 -11.63 -7.11
C HIS A 42 0.83 -11.87 -5.65
N PHE A 43 -0.13 -11.70 -4.75
CA PHE A 43 0.12 -11.72 -3.31
C PHE A 43 -0.82 -12.69 -2.62
N VAL A 44 -0.30 -13.36 -1.57
CA VAL A 44 -1.10 -14.20 -0.68
C VAL A 44 -0.94 -13.71 0.75
N MET A 45 -1.94 -12.99 1.26
CA MET A 45 -1.86 -12.27 2.52
C MET A 45 -3.10 -12.53 3.38
N ARG A 46 -2.89 -12.82 4.66
CA ARG A 46 -3.98 -12.89 5.66
C ARG A 46 -4.25 -11.51 6.24
N ALA A 47 -5.49 -11.28 6.66
CA ALA A 47 -5.91 -10.00 7.22
C ALA A 47 -5.39 -9.74 8.64
N ASP A 48 -4.84 -10.76 9.32
CA ASP A 48 -4.34 -10.68 10.70
C ASP A 48 -2.85 -10.32 10.79
N GLY A 49 -2.20 -10.02 9.66
CA GLY A 49 -0.76 -9.71 9.61
C GLY A 49 0.15 -10.94 9.65
N SER A 50 -0.37 -12.14 9.94
CA SER A 50 0.45 -13.33 10.18
C SER A 50 1.24 -13.80 8.94
N SER A 51 0.91 -13.27 7.75
CA SER A 51 1.68 -13.51 6.53
C SER A 51 3.10 -12.94 6.61
N GLY A 52 3.32 -11.89 7.42
CA GLY A 52 4.63 -11.25 7.59
C GLY A 52 5.64 -12.11 8.35
N LEU A 53 5.18 -13.12 9.09
CA LEU A 53 6.07 -14.06 9.80
C LEU A 53 6.91 -14.96 8.88
N ARG A 54 6.76 -14.82 7.55
CA ARG A 54 7.52 -15.55 6.54
C ARG A 54 8.62 -14.65 5.98
N ALA A 55 9.79 -15.22 5.73
CA ALA A 55 10.92 -14.58 5.06
C ALA A 55 10.68 -14.48 3.53
N ASP A 56 9.72 -13.65 3.11
CA ASP A 56 9.36 -13.33 1.71
C ASP A 56 8.78 -11.91 1.61
N GLY A 57 9.61 -10.89 1.78
CA GLY A 57 9.23 -9.48 1.79
C GLY A 57 8.62 -9.02 0.47
N GLU A 58 9.13 -9.52 -0.66
CA GLU A 58 8.52 -9.32 -1.99
C GLU A 58 7.13 -9.96 -2.13
N GLY A 59 6.76 -10.85 -1.20
CA GLY A 59 5.43 -11.43 -1.06
C GLY A 59 4.42 -10.56 -0.31
N ILE A 60 4.87 -9.42 0.23
CA ILE A 60 4.03 -8.44 0.92
C ILE A 60 3.71 -7.31 -0.07
N PRO A 61 2.43 -6.93 -0.25
CA PRO A 61 2.10 -5.76 -1.05
C PRO A 61 2.80 -4.51 -0.51
N ASN A 62 3.43 -3.74 -1.40
CA ASN A 62 4.04 -2.47 -1.00
C ASN A 62 2.95 -1.45 -0.62
N ILE A 63 3.14 -0.76 0.51
CA ILE A 63 2.12 0.12 1.08
C ILE A 63 1.75 1.31 0.17
N ASP A 64 2.72 1.91 -0.55
CA ASP A 64 2.45 3.04 -1.44
C ASP A 64 1.71 2.58 -2.70
N SER A 65 2.05 1.41 -3.22
CA SER A 65 1.31 0.79 -4.32
C SER A 65 -0.15 0.50 -3.93
N VAL A 66 -0.39 0.09 -2.67
CA VAL A 66 -1.74 -0.11 -2.14
C VAL A 66 -2.49 1.20 -2.04
N LYS A 67 -1.89 2.25 -1.45
CA LYS A 67 -2.47 3.61 -1.40
C LYS A 67 -2.84 4.11 -2.79
N SER A 68 -1.93 4.01 -3.76
CA SER A 68 -2.18 4.42 -5.15
C SER A 68 -3.32 3.62 -5.81
N THR A 69 -3.40 2.31 -5.53
CA THR A 69 -4.49 1.45 -6.00
C THR A 69 -5.83 1.86 -5.39
N ILE A 70 -5.88 2.18 -4.10
CA ILE A 70 -7.06 2.68 -3.41
C ILE A 70 -7.51 4.01 -4.01
N ARG A 71 -6.60 4.99 -4.18
CA ARG A 71 -6.93 6.29 -4.79
C ARG A 71 -7.54 6.13 -6.19
N SER A 72 -6.94 5.28 -7.03
CA SER A 72 -7.46 4.96 -8.36
C SER A 72 -8.87 4.36 -8.32
N TYR A 73 -9.16 3.49 -7.33
CA TYR A 73 -10.47 2.86 -7.16
C TYR A 73 -11.57 3.85 -6.78
N TYR A 74 -11.25 4.84 -5.94
CA TYR A 74 -12.18 5.90 -5.55
C TYR A 74 -12.20 7.08 -6.54
N GLY A 75 -11.31 7.11 -7.54
CA GLY A 75 -11.17 8.21 -8.47
C GLY A 75 -10.57 9.48 -7.83
N ASP A 76 -9.79 9.31 -6.76
CA ASP A 76 -9.00 10.36 -6.11
C ASP A 76 -7.80 10.73 -7.02
N THR A 77 -7.65 12.02 -7.31
CA THR A 77 -6.58 12.55 -8.18
C THR A 77 -5.31 12.93 -7.42
N GLY A 78 -5.24 12.64 -6.12
CA GLY A 78 -4.09 12.86 -5.24
C GLY A 78 -4.35 13.88 -4.12
N ASP A 79 -5.56 14.40 -3.97
CA ASP A 79 -5.95 15.34 -2.90
C ASP A 79 -6.68 14.65 -1.74
N GLY A 80 -6.85 13.33 -1.81
CA GLY A 80 -7.55 12.54 -0.78
C GLY A 80 -9.07 12.62 -0.90
N ILE A 81 -9.61 13.20 -1.98
CA ILE A 81 -11.06 13.37 -2.16
C ILE A 81 -11.56 12.42 -3.25
N ALA A 82 -12.54 11.58 -2.90
CA ALA A 82 -13.10 10.65 -3.88
C ALA A 82 -13.93 11.36 -4.95
N ASN A 83 -13.93 10.84 -6.17
CA ASN A 83 -14.87 11.27 -7.20
C ASN A 83 -16.29 10.80 -6.83
N LYS A 84 -17.17 11.77 -6.55
CA LYS A 84 -18.55 11.53 -6.08
C LYS A 84 -19.52 11.09 -7.18
N THR A 85 -19.08 11.02 -8.43
CA THR A 85 -19.96 10.78 -9.60
C THR A 85 -19.49 9.67 -10.52
N SER A 86 -18.18 9.48 -10.68
CA SER A 86 -17.62 8.51 -11.61
C SER A 86 -16.29 7.98 -11.10
N SER A 87 -16.32 6.73 -10.66
CA SER A 87 -15.14 5.95 -10.30
C SER A 87 -15.45 4.45 -10.37
N PRO A 88 -14.44 3.58 -10.32
CA PRO A 88 -14.63 2.15 -10.11
C PRO A 88 -15.48 1.83 -8.88
N TYR A 89 -15.29 2.54 -7.76
CA TYR A 89 -16.13 2.44 -6.56
C TYR A 89 -17.60 2.76 -6.86
N ILE A 90 -17.91 3.91 -7.49
CA ILE A 90 -19.29 4.26 -7.87
C ILE A 90 -19.91 3.17 -8.75
N THR A 91 -19.15 2.70 -9.75
CA THR A 91 -19.60 1.64 -10.68
C THR A 91 -19.94 0.34 -9.94
N GLU A 92 -19.12 -0.05 -8.96
CA GLU A 92 -19.34 -1.23 -8.15
C GLU A 92 -20.57 -1.08 -7.23
N LEU A 93 -20.69 0.07 -6.57
CA LEU A 93 -21.80 0.39 -5.67
C LEU A 93 -23.13 0.47 -6.42
N ASP A 94 -23.19 1.11 -7.59
CA ASP A 94 -24.40 1.16 -8.42
C ASP A 94 -24.89 -0.24 -8.80
N ARG A 95 -23.97 -1.12 -9.19
CA ARG A 95 -24.28 -2.52 -9.52
C ARG A 95 -24.80 -3.28 -8.29
N LEU A 96 -24.12 -3.12 -7.15
CA LEU A 96 -24.45 -3.79 -5.90
C LEU A 96 -25.81 -3.31 -5.38
N VAL A 97 -25.95 -2.00 -5.13
CA VAL A 97 -27.15 -1.36 -4.59
C VAL A 97 -28.33 -1.56 -5.53
N GLY A 98 -28.15 -1.37 -6.84
CA GLY A 98 -29.19 -1.62 -7.83
C GLY A 98 -29.67 -3.08 -7.82
N SER A 99 -28.77 -4.04 -7.57
CA SER A 99 -29.14 -5.45 -7.39
C SER A 99 -29.98 -5.67 -6.13
N GLN A 100 -29.65 -5.02 -5.02
CA GLN A 100 -30.43 -5.12 -3.78
C GLN A 100 -31.80 -4.44 -3.91
N GLN A 101 -31.86 -3.26 -4.53
CA GLN A 101 -33.11 -2.53 -4.80
C GLN A 101 -34.13 -3.41 -5.54
N ARG A 102 -33.69 -4.17 -6.55
CA ARG A 102 -34.58 -5.07 -7.32
C ARG A 102 -35.12 -6.26 -6.51
N LYS A 103 -34.52 -6.59 -5.36
CA LYS A 103 -34.95 -7.73 -4.53
C LYS A 103 -35.98 -7.34 -3.48
N LEU A 104 -35.95 -6.10 -2.99
CA LEU A 104 -36.78 -5.61 -1.88
C LEU A 104 -38.26 -6.01 -2.00
N ALA A 105 -38.92 -5.69 -3.12
CA ALA A 105 -40.36 -5.95 -3.27
C ALA A 105 -40.74 -7.45 -3.23
N ARG A 106 -39.84 -8.34 -3.67
CA ARG A 106 -40.09 -9.78 -3.61
C ARG A 106 -39.87 -10.29 -2.18
N GLU A 107 -38.78 -9.87 -1.55
CA GLU A 107 -38.41 -10.31 -0.20
C GLU A 107 -39.42 -9.80 0.84
N TYR A 108 -39.86 -8.55 0.74
CA TYR A 108 -40.90 -7.98 1.61
C TYR A 108 -42.20 -8.78 1.53
N ARG A 109 -42.69 -9.04 0.31
CA ARG A 109 -43.91 -9.85 0.09
C ARG A 109 -43.74 -11.30 0.54
N HIS A 110 -42.52 -11.81 0.60
CA HIS A 110 -42.26 -13.13 1.15
C HIS A 110 -42.43 -13.11 2.67
N ALA A 111 -41.67 -12.27 3.37
CA ALA A 111 -41.74 -12.12 4.83
C ALA A 111 -43.17 -11.85 5.33
N VAL A 112 -43.87 -10.88 4.73
CA VAL A 112 -45.26 -10.55 5.13
C VAL A 112 -46.23 -11.72 4.92
N ARG A 113 -46.04 -12.55 3.88
CA ARG A 113 -46.89 -13.75 3.66
C ARG A 113 -46.67 -14.83 4.71
N HIS A 114 -45.50 -14.86 5.33
CA HIS A 114 -45.17 -15.77 6.43
C HIS A 114 -45.56 -15.21 7.82
N GLY A 115 -46.08 -13.98 7.85
CA GLY A 115 -46.48 -13.31 9.10
C GLY A 115 -45.33 -12.60 9.81
N ASP A 116 -44.18 -12.47 9.15
CA ASP A 116 -42.98 -11.87 9.71
C ASP A 116 -43.06 -10.32 9.71
N ARG A 117 -42.23 -9.69 10.55
CA ARG A 117 -42.03 -8.23 10.58
C ARG A 117 -40.68 -7.90 9.93
N PRO A 118 -40.64 -7.71 8.60
CA PRO A 118 -39.38 -7.61 7.88
C PRO A 118 -38.59 -6.37 8.28
N ALA A 119 -37.30 -6.57 8.52
CA ALA A 119 -36.35 -5.55 8.91
C ALA A 119 -35.07 -5.59 8.06
N LEU A 120 -34.40 -4.45 7.94
CA LEU A 120 -33.07 -4.33 7.36
C LEU A 120 -32.15 -3.66 8.37
N VAL A 121 -30.93 -4.19 8.50
CA VAL A 121 -29.89 -3.62 9.37
C VAL A 121 -28.79 -3.05 8.49
N PHE A 122 -28.35 -1.84 8.80
CA PHE A 122 -27.28 -1.15 8.09
C PHE A 122 -26.20 -0.69 9.07
N ASP A 123 -24.94 -0.93 8.73
CA ASP A 123 -23.83 -0.21 9.33
C ASP A 123 -23.82 1.28 8.93
N ALA A 124 -23.04 2.09 9.66
CA ALA A 124 -22.85 3.50 9.38
C ALA A 124 -21.68 3.76 8.42
N ASP A 125 -20.45 3.52 8.86
CA ASP A 125 -19.22 3.95 8.20
C ASP A 125 -18.99 3.15 6.92
N ASP A 126 -18.75 3.85 5.81
CA ASP A 126 -18.67 3.33 4.43
C ASP A 126 -19.86 2.47 3.94
N THR A 127 -20.90 2.33 4.77
CA THR A 127 -22.13 1.63 4.43
C THR A 127 -23.26 2.60 4.13
N THR A 128 -23.51 3.58 5.00
CA THR A 128 -24.50 4.66 4.79
C THR A 128 -23.88 6.06 4.82
N LEU A 129 -22.78 6.26 5.55
CA LEU A 129 -21.97 7.47 5.57
C LEU A 129 -20.61 7.16 4.97
N TRP A 130 -20.23 7.87 3.90
CA TRP A 130 -18.98 7.63 3.18
C TRP A 130 -17.82 8.37 3.85
N THR A 131 -16.86 7.61 4.39
CA THR A 131 -15.77 8.14 5.22
C THR A 131 -14.46 8.37 4.47
N TYR A 132 -14.34 7.89 3.22
CA TYR A 132 -13.11 7.98 2.42
C TYR A 132 -12.37 9.33 2.49
N ASP A 133 -13.07 10.47 2.38
CA ASP A 133 -12.38 11.77 2.37
C ASP A 133 -11.69 12.07 3.71
N MET A 134 -12.24 11.57 4.82
CA MET A 134 -11.59 11.63 6.13
C MET A 134 -10.37 10.69 6.14
N GLU A 135 -10.58 9.43 5.76
CA GLU A 135 -9.54 8.40 5.75
C GLU A 135 -8.34 8.82 4.91
N ALA A 136 -8.57 9.39 3.72
CA ALA A 136 -7.52 9.68 2.75
C ALA A 136 -6.96 11.11 2.83
N ALA A 137 -7.78 12.14 3.08
CA ALA A 137 -7.33 13.53 3.08
C ALA A 137 -7.00 14.08 4.48
N ALA A 138 -7.64 13.56 5.53
CA ALA A 138 -7.44 14.06 6.89
C ALA A 138 -6.50 13.15 7.69
N MET A 139 -6.58 11.84 7.46
CA MET A 139 -5.86 10.82 8.24
C MET A 139 -4.70 10.17 7.48
N ASP A 140 -4.57 10.35 6.17
CA ASP A 140 -3.56 9.66 5.35
C ASP A 140 -3.54 8.13 5.53
N PHE A 141 -4.72 7.54 5.75
CA PHE A 141 -4.99 6.15 6.10
C PHE A 141 -4.36 5.72 7.44
N VAL A 142 -4.11 6.65 8.35
CA VAL A 142 -3.62 6.43 9.72
C VAL A 142 -4.75 6.82 10.67
N PHE A 143 -5.36 5.82 11.30
CA PHE A 143 -6.52 6.05 12.16
C PHE A 143 -6.18 6.98 13.34
N ASP A 144 -6.90 8.09 13.44
CA ASP A 144 -6.86 9.02 14.57
C ASP A 144 -8.27 9.12 15.19
N PRO A 145 -8.47 8.64 16.43
CA PRO A 145 -9.80 8.67 17.05
C PRO A 145 -10.29 10.09 17.39
N GLU A 146 -9.41 11.05 17.67
CA GLU A 146 -9.80 12.43 17.98
C GLU A 146 -10.25 13.15 16.71
N LEU A 147 -9.51 12.97 15.62
CA LEU A 147 -9.88 13.51 14.31
C LEU A 147 -11.15 12.84 13.77
N GLN A 148 -11.32 11.53 13.99
CA GLN A 148 -12.57 10.85 13.67
C GLN A 148 -13.75 11.51 14.40
N ASP A 149 -13.62 11.71 15.71
CA ASP A 149 -14.68 12.31 16.50
C ASP A 149 -14.99 13.74 16.01
N GLU A 150 -13.99 14.55 15.70
CA GLU A 150 -14.21 15.87 15.10
C GLU A 150 -15.10 15.79 13.84
N TRP A 151 -14.82 14.86 12.93
CA TRP A 151 -15.59 14.66 11.70
C TRP A 151 -17.02 14.18 11.96
N VAL A 152 -17.18 13.26 12.91
CA VAL A 152 -18.48 12.73 13.34
C VAL A 152 -19.33 13.84 13.94
N GLN A 153 -18.82 14.55 14.93
CA GLN A 153 -19.55 15.60 15.65
C GLN A 153 -19.89 16.77 14.72
N ALA A 154 -19.00 17.10 13.77
CA ALA A 154 -19.24 18.12 12.75
C ALA A 154 -20.14 17.66 11.59
N GLN A 155 -20.59 16.39 11.58
CA GLN A 155 -21.50 15.82 10.58
C GLN A 155 -20.97 16.00 9.14
N ARG A 156 -19.68 15.70 8.93
CA ARG A 156 -18.96 15.99 7.67
C ARG A 156 -19.16 14.93 6.58
N PHE A 157 -19.67 13.75 6.92
CA PHE A 157 -19.73 12.64 5.98
C PHE A 157 -20.82 12.82 4.93
N ALA A 158 -20.49 12.50 3.68
CA ALA A 158 -21.47 12.38 2.59
C ALA A 158 -22.26 11.06 2.73
N ALA A 159 -23.37 10.94 2.01
CA ALA A 159 -24.04 9.65 1.89
C ALA A 159 -23.23 8.68 1.02
N THR A 160 -23.23 7.40 1.38
CA THR A 160 -22.73 6.34 0.51
C THR A 160 -23.56 6.28 -0.79
N PRO A 161 -22.92 6.24 -1.97
CA PRO A 161 -23.60 6.26 -3.27
C PRO A 161 -24.74 5.25 -3.40
N GLY A 162 -25.92 5.73 -3.85
CA GLY A 162 -27.13 4.94 -4.04
C GLY A 162 -27.85 4.47 -2.76
N MET A 163 -27.23 4.60 -1.59
CA MET A 163 -27.74 3.98 -0.37
C MET A 163 -28.94 4.74 0.23
N VAL A 164 -29.02 6.06 0.06
CA VAL A 164 -30.19 6.87 0.46
C VAL A 164 -31.47 6.33 -0.20
N ASP A 165 -31.43 6.11 -1.51
CA ASP A 165 -32.57 5.60 -2.27
C ASP A 165 -32.96 4.19 -1.85
N LEU A 166 -31.98 3.31 -1.61
CA LEU A 166 -32.22 1.95 -1.14
C LEU A 166 -32.94 1.94 0.22
N VAL A 167 -32.40 2.66 1.20
CA VAL A 167 -32.93 2.71 2.57
C VAL A 167 -34.32 3.33 2.58
N ASN A 168 -34.49 4.50 1.94
CA ASN A 168 -35.78 5.19 1.92
C ASN A 168 -36.84 4.39 1.14
N SER A 169 -36.47 3.70 0.06
CA SER A 169 -37.38 2.81 -0.68
C SER A 169 -37.81 1.62 0.17
N ALA A 170 -36.89 1.00 0.91
CA ALA A 170 -37.20 -0.10 1.82
C ALA A 170 -38.16 0.37 2.93
N ALA A 171 -37.88 1.51 3.56
CA ALA A 171 -38.75 2.10 4.57
C ALA A 171 -40.16 2.39 4.02
N ALA A 172 -40.25 3.00 2.83
CA ALA A 172 -41.53 3.30 2.17
C ALA A 172 -42.34 2.03 1.82
N MET A 173 -41.66 0.89 1.63
CA MET A 173 -42.29 -0.39 1.39
C MET A 173 -42.85 -1.05 2.66
N GLY A 174 -42.36 -0.63 3.83
CA GLY A 174 -42.78 -1.12 5.14
C GLY A 174 -41.72 -1.92 5.90
N TYR A 175 -40.48 -2.00 5.40
CA TYR A 175 -39.38 -2.58 6.19
C TYR A 175 -39.12 -1.73 7.44
N GLN A 176 -38.86 -2.40 8.57
CA GLN A 176 -38.25 -1.72 9.70
C GLN A 176 -36.76 -1.52 9.45
N ILE A 177 -36.31 -0.27 9.48
CA ILE A 177 -34.88 0.06 9.31
C ILE A 177 -34.22 0.20 10.69
N PHE A 178 -33.06 -0.43 10.83
CA PHE A 178 -32.16 -0.32 11.98
C PHE A 178 -30.77 0.11 11.54
N GLY A 179 -30.14 0.98 12.33
CA GLY A 179 -28.71 1.26 12.23
C GLY A 179 -27.94 0.49 13.31
N LEU A 180 -26.75 -0.01 12.97
CA LEU A 180 -25.90 -0.76 13.90
C LEU A 180 -24.42 -0.49 13.60
N THR A 181 -23.80 0.41 14.36
CA THR A 181 -22.43 0.88 14.12
C THR A 181 -21.48 0.59 15.29
N GLY A 182 -20.20 0.46 14.97
CA GLY A 182 -19.12 0.39 15.97
C GLY A 182 -18.80 1.72 16.65
N ARG A 183 -19.32 2.86 16.15
CA ARG A 183 -19.16 4.18 16.77
C ARG A 183 -19.63 4.17 18.23
N ASN A 184 -19.00 5.02 19.04
CA ASN A 184 -19.32 5.14 20.45
C ASN A 184 -20.70 5.81 20.67
N ASP A 185 -21.27 5.65 21.85
CA ASP A 185 -22.62 6.12 22.15
C ASP A 185 -22.75 7.65 22.19
N ASP A 186 -21.69 8.35 22.60
CA ASP A 186 -21.56 9.81 22.54
C ASP A 186 -21.57 10.36 21.10
N GLN A 187 -21.30 9.51 20.10
CA GLN A 187 -21.38 9.84 18.68
C GLN A 187 -22.77 9.59 18.05
N LYS A 188 -23.71 8.99 18.78
CA LYS A 188 -25.03 8.58 18.24
C LYS A 188 -25.82 9.75 17.67
N ALA A 189 -25.99 10.81 18.45
CA ALA A 189 -26.85 11.94 18.07
C ALA A 189 -26.30 12.64 16.81
N ALA A 190 -24.99 12.86 16.75
CA ALA A 190 -24.34 13.44 15.58
C ALA A 190 -24.43 12.53 14.35
N THR A 191 -24.27 11.21 14.52
CA THR A 191 -24.39 10.24 13.43
C THR A 191 -25.80 10.23 12.83
N VAL A 192 -26.84 10.16 13.66
CA VAL A 192 -28.24 10.21 13.20
C VAL A 192 -28.56 11.56 12.56
N ALA A 193 -28.03 12.67 13.09
CA ALA A 193 -28.18 13.99 12.50
C ALA A 193 -27.49 14.08 11.12
N ASN A 194 -26.29 13.50 10.96
CA ASN A 194 -25.60 13.45 9.68
C ASN A 194 -26.39 12.62 8.65
N LEU A 195 -26.91 11.44 9.04
CA LEU A 195 -27.76 10.62 8.17
C LEU A 195 -28.98 11.41 7.69
N ARG A 196 -29.66 12.12 8.59
CA ARG A 196 -30.78 12.99 8.23
C ARG A 196 -30.35 14.11 7.27
N LYS A 197 -29.23 14.76 7.56
CA LYS A 197 -28.66 15.86 6.75
C LYS A 197 -28.40 15.42 5.30
N VAL A 198 -27.97 14.17 5.09
CA VAL A 198 -27.66 13.64 3.75
C VAL A 198 -28.84 12.91 3.09
N GLY A 199 -30.03 12.94 3.69
CA GLY A 199 -31.28 12.54 3.03
C GLY A 199 -31.91 11.24 3.52
N TYR A 200 -31.34 10.55 4.52
CA TYR A 200 -31.99 9.39 5.13
C TYR A 200 -33.16 9.81 6.02
N THR A 201 -34.34 9.23 5.80
CA THR A 201 -35.54 9.54 6.60
C THR A 201 -35.94 8.43 7.57
N ALA A 202 -35.34 7.24 7.45
CA ALA A 202 -35.77 6.04 8.16
C ALA A 202 -35.06 5.81 9.51
N PHE A 203 -33.86 6.37 9.70
CA PHE A 203 -33.09 6.20 10.93
C PHE A 203 -33.60 7.12 12.04
N THR A 204 -33.85 6.53 13.20
CA THR A 204 -34.25 7.21 14.44
C THR A 204 -33.38 6.72 15.59
N GLU A 205 -33.17 7.54 16.61
CA GLU A 205 -32.27 7.21 17.73
C GLU A 205 -32.67 5.92 18.47
N ASP A 206 -33.98 5.65 18.60
CA ASP A 206 -34.50 4.43 19.24
C ASP A 206 -34.21 3.14 18.46
N ARG A 207 -33.80 3.25 17.19
CA ARG A 207 -33.49 2.12 16.29
C ARG A 207 -32.09 2.24 15.69
N PHE A 208 -31.23 3.04 16.31
CA PHE A 208 -29.85 3.21 15.91
C PHE A 208 -28.96 2.79 17.07
N TYR A 209 -28.27 1.66 16.92
CA TYR A 209 -27.42 1.08 17.95
C TYR A 209 -25.97 1.49 17.74
N THR A 210 -25.33 1.96 18.81
CA THR A 210 -23.92 2.33 18.95
C THR A 210 -23.27 1.46 20.02
N LYS A 211 -21.94 1.40 20.05
CA LYS A 211 -21.19 0.70 21.09
C LYS A 211 -21.11 1.57 22.35
N TRP A 212 -21.30 0.95 23.51
CA TRP A 212 -21.19 1.66 24.79
C TRP A 212 -19.72 2.00 25.10
N THR A 213 -19.48 3.10 25.80
CA THR A 213 -18.12 3.48 26.22
C THR A 213 -17.71 2.85 27.55
N GLY A 214 -18.68 2.44 28.37
CA GLY A 214 -18.48 1.99 29.75
C GLY A 214 -18.39 3.15 30.75
N GLU A 215 -18.55 4.39 30.28
CA GLU A 215 -18.45 5.61 31.09
C GLU A 215 -19.82 6.24 31.35
N GLY A 216 -20.01 6.75 32.57
CA GLY A 216 -21.27 7.39 32.97
C GLY A 216 -22.49 6.49 32.72
N ASP A 217 -23.48 7.00 32.01
CA ASP A 217 -24.70 6.26 31.66
C ASP A 217 -24.54 5.35 30.43
N SER A 218 -23.41 5.43 29.72
CA SER A 218 -23.10 4.60 28.54
C SER A 218 -22.58 3.23 28.98
N GLN A 219 -23.47 2.41 29.53
CA GLN A 219 -23.14 1.08 30.04
C GLN A 219 -23.50 -0.03 29.05
N GLN A 220 -22.86 -1.19 29.21
CA GLN A 220 -23.17 -2.38 28.42
C GLN A 220 -24.66 -2.73 28.58
N PRO A 221 -25.42 -2.87 27.48
CA PRO A 221 -26.82 -3.24 27.56
C PRO A 221 -27.01 -4.69 28.05
N ASP A 222 -28.09 -4.94 28.80
CA ASP A 222 -28.39 -6.26 29.38
C ASP A 222 -28.55 -7.40 28.35
N TYR A 223 -28.86 -7.06 27.09
CA TYR A 223 -28.99 -8.04 26.00
C TYR A 223 -27.64 -8.49 25.42
N ILE A 224 -26.54 -7.83 25.81
CA ILE A 224 -25.17 -8.16 25.42
C ILE A 224 -24.49 -8.94 26.55
N SER A 225 -23.91 -10.09 26.20
CA SER A 225 -23.04 -10.87 27.09
C SER A 225 -21.83 -11.33 26.28
N CYS A 226 -20.69 -10.70 26.51
CA CYS A 226 -19.42 -10.99 25.84
C CYS A 226 -18.80 -12.29 26.38
N ALA A 227 -18.00 -12.98 25.57
CA ALA A 227 -17.26 -14.16 26.03
C ALA A 227 -16.11 -13.78 26.98
N GLU A 228 -15.53 -12.60 26.79
CA GLU A 228 -14.48 -12.02 27.63
C GLU A 228 -14.95 -10.72 28.31
N ALA A 229 -14.05 -10.07 29.06
CA ALA A 229 -14.37 -8.81 29.75
C ALA A 229 -14.73 -7.65 28.79
N LYS A 230 -14.26 -7.69 27.54
CA LYS A 230 -14.57 -6.71 26.50
C LYS A 230 -15.13 -7.42 25.28
N CYS A 231 -16.26 -6.94 24.76
CA CYS A 231 -16.79 -7.43 23.49
C CYS A 231 -15.92 -7.01 22.31
N SER A 232 -15.60 -7.98 21.47
CA SER A 232 -15.22 -7.73 20.08
C SER A 232 -16.34 -7.01 19.32
N THR A 233 -16.00 -6.36 18.20
CA THR A 233 -17.00 -5.74 17.32
C THR A 233 -17.99 -6.76 16.78
N VAL A 234 -17.53 -7.98 16.47
CA VAL A 234 -18.38 -9.09 16.01
C VAL A 234 -19.41 -9.46 17.08
N GLU A 235 -18.99 -9.67 18.33
CA GLU A 235 -19.90 -10.03 19.43
C GLU A 235 -20.97 -8.96 19.64
N TYR A 236 -20.55 -7.69 19.74
CA TYR A 236 -21.46 -6.58 19.92
C TYR A 236 -22.51 -6.53 18.80
N LYS A 237 -22.08 -6.58 17.53
CA LYS A 237 -23.01 -6.48 16.39
C LYS A 237 -23.91 -7.71 16.29
N ALA A 238 -23.38 -8.92 16.46
CA ALA A 238 -24.16 -10.16 16.40
C ALA A 238 -25.21 -10.24 17.52
N LEU A 239 -24.84 -9.93 18.75
CA LEU A 239 -25.77 -9.97 19.89
C LEU A 239 -26.83 -8.86 19.81
N THR A 240 -26.51 -7.72 19.19
CA THR A 240 -27.52 -6.68 18.90
C THR A 240 -28.51 -7.13 17.83
N ARG A 241 -28.06 -7.80 16.76
CA ARG A 241 -29.00 -8.39 15.78
C ARG A 241 -29.87 -9.49 16.39
N ARG A 242 -29.31 -10.33 17.26
CA ARG A 242 -30.09 -11.29 18.06
C ARG A 242 -31.18 -10.60 18.88
N HIS A 243 -30.85 -9.47 19.51
CA HIS A 243 -31.81 -8.68 20.27
C HIS A 243 -32.95 -8.13 19.38
N ILE A 244 -32.63 -7.66 18.17
CA ILE A 244 -33.63 -7.21 17.19
C ILE A 244 -34.56 -8.37 16.78
N GLU A 245 -34.02 -9.57 16.49
CA GLU A 245 -34.87 -10.73 16.18
C GLU A 245 -35.71 -11.17 17.38
N ALA A 246 -35.16 -11.14 18.59
CA ALA A 246 -35.89 -11.42 19.83
C ALA A 246 -37.04 -10.43 20.09
N ALA A 247 -36.96 -9.20 19.56
CA ALA A 247 -38.05 -8.22 19.56
C ALA A 247 -39.14 -8.50 18.49
N GLY A 248 -39.02 -9.63 17.78
CA GLY A 248 -40.00 -10.15 16.83
C GLY A 248 -39.86 -9.59 15.41
N TYR A 249 -38.69 -9.06 15.06
CA TYR A 249 -38.36 -8.69 13.68
C TYR A 249 -37.68 -9.84 12.95
N ASP A 250 -37.87 -9.90 11.65
CA ASP A 250 -37.15 -10.78 10.75
C ASP A 250 -36.11 -9.96 9.98
N ILE A 251 -34.82 -10.14 10.26
CA ILE A 251 -33.76 -9.38 9.58
C ILE A 251 -33.53 -10.01 8.20
N VAL A 252 -34.29 -9.51 7.23
CA VAL A 252 -34.25 -9.97 5.84
C VAL A 252 -32.87 -9.75 5.20
N ALA A 253 -32.19 -8.66 5.53
CA ALA A 253 -30.80 -8.47 5.13
C ALA A 253 -30.02 -7.54 6.06
N ASN A 254 -28.73 -7.84 6.21
CA ASN A 254 -27.76 -7.06 6.95
C ASN A 254 -26.68 -6.51 6.00
N PHE A 255 -26.41 -5.21 6.06
CA PHE A 255 -25.50 -4.49 5.17
C PHE A 255 -24.32 -3.94 5.97
N GLY A 256 -23.12 -4.13 5.47
CA GLY A 256 -21.90 -3.64 6.11
C GLY A 256 -20.70 -3.68 5.17
N ASP A 257 -19.74 -2.81 5.40
CA ASP A 257 -18.48 -2.72 4.66
C ASP A 257 -17.38 -3.57 5.31
N GLN A 258 -17.58 -4.05 6.54
CA GLN A 258 -16.64 -4.93 7.24
C GLN A 258 -17.22 -6.33 7.45
N TRP A 259 -16.34 -7.32 7.55
CA TRP A 259 -16.76 -8.69 7.89
C TRP A 259 -17.36 -8.75 9.30
N SER A 260 -16.90 -7.89 10.21
CA SER A 260 -17.42 -7.77 11.57
C SER A 260 -18.89 -7.36 11.64
N ASP A 261 -19.40 -6.72 10.60
CA ASP A 261 -20.80 -6.32 10.52
C ASP A 261 -21.69 -7.51 10.23
N LEU A 262 -21.16 -8.49 9.50
CA LEU A 262 -21.91 -9.55 8.84
C LEU A 262 -21.79 -10.89 9.57
N GLN A 263 -20.69 -11.11 10.30
CA GLN A 263 -20.42 -12.33 11.06
C GLN A 263 -21.32 -12.47 12.30
N GLY A 264 -21.57 -13.71 12.71
CA GLY A 264 -22.33 -14.05 13.92
C GLY A 264 -23.83 -14.31 13.73
N GLY A 265 -24.35 -14.22 12.50
CA GLY A 265 -25.72 -14.63 12.16
C GLY A 265 -26.79 -13.56 12.45
N TYR A 266 -28.03 -14.02 12.67
CA TYR A 266 -29.23 -13.19 12.93
C TYR A 266 -29.59 -12.26 11.77
N ALA A 267 -29.56 -12.82 10.56
CA ALA A 267 -30.06 -12.24 9.32
C ALA A 267 -30.20 -13.34 8.26
N ASP A 268 -31.23 -13.26 7.42
CA ASP A 268 -31.45 -14.19 6.31
C ASP A 268 -30.32 -14.16 5.28
N ARG A 269 -29.78 -12.97 5.02
CA ARG A 269 -28.63 -12.76 4.13
C ARG A 269 -27.80 -11.56 4.53
N THR A 270 -26.54 -11.57 4.10
CA THR A 270 -25.60 -10.48 4.30
C THR A 270 -25.26 -9.80 2.97
N VAL A 271 -24.92 -8.52 3.02
CA VAL A 271 -24.48 -7.72 1.87
C VAL A 271 -23.20 -7.00 2.25
N LYS A 272 -22.07 -7.48 1.71
CA LYS A 272 -20.75 -6.88 1.89
C LYS A 272 -20.55 -5.74 0.90
N LEU A 273 -20.28 -4.54 1.39
CA LEU A 273 -19.79 -3.42 0.61
C LEU A 273 -18.25 -3.46 0.55
N PRO A 274 -17.64 -3.01 -0.55
CA PRO A 274 -16.18 -2.98 -0.67
C PRO A 274 -15.58 -1.89 0.22
N ASN A 275 -14.53 -2.23 0.97
CA ASN A 275 -13.73 -1.26 1.71
C ASN A 275 -12.26 -1.71 1.86
N PRO A 276 -11.34 -1.12 1.08
CA PRO A 276 -9.90 -1.37 1.22
C PRO A 276 -9.18 -0.38 2.16
N THR A 277 -9.88 0.62 2.72
CA THR A 277 -9.28 1.77 3.42
C THR A 277 -8.99 1.56 4.91
N TYR A 278 -9.70 0.64 5.56
CA TYR A 278 -9.41 0.20 6.93
C TYR A 278 -9.94 -1.21 7.18
N TYR A 279 -9.42 -1.91 8.19
CA TYR A 279 -9.86 -3.25 8.56
C TYR A 279 -10.19 -3.35 10.05
N LEU A 280 -11.40 -3.83 10.34
CA LEU A 280 -11.78 -4.19 11.70
C LEU A 280 -11.56 -5.68 11.96
N PRO A 281 -10.83 -6.05 13.03
CA PRO A 281 -10.66 -7.45 13.42
C PRO A 281 -12.00 -8.17 13.53
N SER A 282 -12.14 -9.23 12.73
CA SER A 282 -13.37 -10.01 12.58
C SER A 282 -13.16 -11.47 12.99
N PRO A 283 -12.87 -11.74 14.28
CA PRO A 283 -12.63 -13.10 14.77
C PRO A 283 -13.91 -13.93 14.71
N ASN A 284 -13.77 -15.23 14.41
CA ASN A 284 -14.89 -16.16 14.51
C ASN A 284 -15.41 -16.22 15.95
N LEU A 285 -16.73 -16.14 16.13
CA LEU A 285 -17.35 -16.33 17.44
C LEU A 285 -17.19 -17.79 17.91
N PRO A 286 -17.04 -18.02 19.23
CA PRO A 286 -16.95 -19.38 19.77
C PRO A 286 -18.10 -20.28 19.30
N GLY A 287 -17.77 -21.42 18.71
CA GLY A 287 -18.75 -22.39 18.21
C GLY A 287 -19.46 -22.01 16.90
N VAL A 288 -19.14 -20.86 16.29
CA VAL A 288 -19.69 -20.39 15.01
C VAL A 288 -18.64 -20.55 13.91
N HIS A 289 -19.00 -21.24 12.82
CA HIS A 289 -18.08 -21.50 11.70
C HIS A 289 -18.67 -20.93 10.40
N GLN A 290 -18.15 -19.79 9.95
CA GLN A 290 -18.64 -19.04 8.77
C GLN A 290 -17.51 -18.71 7.78
N PRO A 291 -16.86 -19.72 7.16
CA PRO A 291 -15.68 -19.53 6.31
C PRO A 291 -15.95 -18.71 5.04
N TRP A 292 -17.22 -18.52 4.68
CA TRP A 292 -17.62 -17.67 3.56
C TRP A 292 -17.72 -16.18 3.92
N LEU A 293 -17.64 -15.82 5.21
CA LEU A 293 -17.59 -14.43 5.71
C LEU A 293 -16.16 -14.11 6.16
N ALA A 294 -15.22 -14.19 5.22
CA ALA A 294 -13.80 -13.98 5.48
C ALA A 294 -13.20 -13.04 4.42
N PRO A 295 -12.19 -12.23 4.80
CA PRO A 295 -11.43 -11.44 3.86
C PRO A 295 -10.84 -12.27 2.72
N ARG A 296 -10.76 -11.67 1.53
CA ARG A 296 -9.96 -12.23 0.43
C ARG A 296 -8.51 -12.34 0.89
N THR A 297 -7.83 -13.39 0.44
CA THR A 297 -6.41 -13.63 0.79
C THR A 297 -5.48 -13.67 -0.41
N HIS A 298 -6.02 -13.61 -1.63
CA HIS A 298 -5.27 -13.68 -2.87
C HIS A 298 -5.53 -12.41 -3.67
N PHE A 299 -4.47 -11.68 -4.01
CA PHE A 299 -4.56 -10.38 -4.65
C PHE A 299 -3.72 -10.34 -5.92
N THR A 300 -4.19 -9.57 -6.91
CA THR A 300 -3.41 -9.26 -8.12
C THR A 300 -3.36 -7.74 -8.28
N MET A 301 -2.20 -7.16 -7.97
CA MET A 301 -2.02 -5.72 -7.89
C MET A 301 -0.77 -5.30 -8.66
N ARG A 302 -0.89 -4.27 -9.49
CA ARG A 302 0.25 -3.63 -10.14
C ARG A 302 0.84 -2.56 -9.21
N PRO A 303 2.16 -2.35 -9.25
CA PRO A 303 2.82 -1.38 -8.39
C PRO A 303 2.45 0.09 -8.71
N ASP A 304 1.99 0.36 -9.93
CA ASP A 304 1.62 1.69 -10.44
C ASP A 304 0.22 2.17 -10.01
N GLY A 305 -0.49 1.40 -9.17
CA GLY A 305 -1.85 1.71 -8.75
C GLY A 305 -2.94 1.38 -9.78
N SER A 306 -2.58 1.04 -11.02
CA SER A 306 -3.56 0.91 -12.12
C SER A 306 -4.55 -0.23 -11.92
N SER A 307 -4.29 -1.15 -10.98
CA SER A 307 -5.24 -2.20 -10.58
C SER A 307 -6.53 -1.66 -10.00
N GLY A 308 -6.50 -0.45 -9.42
CA GLY A 308 -7.69 0.21 -8.86
C GLY A 308 -8.72 0.63 -9.90
N ASN A 309 -8.34 0.70 -11.19
CA ASN A 309 -9.24 1.06 -12.29
C ASN A 309 -10.32 0.00 -12.60
N ARG A 310 -10.43 -1.05 -11.77
CA ARG A 310 -11.43 -2.12 -11.90
C ARG A 310 -12.42 -2.03 -10.73
N PRO A 311 -13.73 -2.23 -10.97
CA PRO A 311 -14.76 -2.23 -9.92
C PRO A 311 -14.74 -3.55 -9.12
N ASP A 312 -13.64 -3.78 -8.38
CA ASP A 312 -13.42 -4.94 -7.49
C ASP A 312 -12.64 -4.48 -6.24
N GLY A 313 -13.29 -3.73 -5.36
CA GLY A 313 -12.65 -3.17 -4.16
C GLY A 313 -12.12 -4.24 -3.20
N GLU A 314 -12.81 -5.39 -3.09
CA GLU A 314 -12.33 -6.55 -2.32
C GLU A 314 -11.10 -7.23 -2.97
N GLY A 315 -10.76 -6.87 -4.20
CA GLY A 315 -9.54 -7.29 -4.90
C GLY A 315 -8.31 -6.44 -4.61
N ILE A 316 -8.48 -5.36 -3.86
CA ILE A 316 -7.41 -4.50 -3.39
C ILE A 316 -7.02 -5.00 -1.98
N PRO A 317 -5.71 -5.23 -1.70
CA PRO A 317 -5.27 -5.52 -0.34
C PRO A 317 -5.72 -4.41 0.61
N ASN A 318 -6.35 -4.78 1.72
CA ASN A 318 -6.76 -3.80 2.72
C ASN A 318 -5.52 -3.20 3.41
N ILE A 319 -5.48 -1.87 3.51
CA ILE A 319 -4.27 -1.15 3.94
C ILE A 319 -3.81 -1.49 5.36
N ASP A 320 -4.73 -1.69 6.32
CA ASP A 320 -4.38 -2.05 7.70
C ASP A 320 -3.82 -3.48 7.79
N SER A 321 -4.37 -4.38 6.96
CA SER A 321 -3.84 -5.74 6.84
C SER A 321 -2.41 -5.74 6.27
N VAL A 322 -2.12 -4.83 5.33
CA VAL A 322 -0.77 -4.64 4.77
C VAL A 322 0.17 -4.08 5.83
N LYS A 323 -0.22 -3.00 6.53
CA LYS A 323 0.56 -2.42 7.65
C LYS A 323 0.87 -3.47 8.71
N SER A 324 -0.12 -4.25 9.15
CA SER A 324 0.07 -5.33 10.12
C SER A 324 1.00 -6.44 9.62
N THR A 325 0.93 -6.78 8.33
CA THR A 325 1.83 -7.75 7.69
C THR A 325 3.27 -7.24 7.65
N ILE A 326 3.47 -5.97 7.30
CA ILE A 326 4.77 -5.30 7.31
C ILE A 326 5.35 -5.29 8.74
N ARG A 327 4.58 -4.86 9.73
CA ARG A 327 5.02 -4.85 11.14
C ARG A 327 5.48 -6.25 11.60
N SER A 328 4.69 -7.28 11.29
CA SER A 328 5.04 -8.68 11.60
C SER A 328 6.34 -9.14 10.91
N TYR A 329 6.60 -8.68 9.69
CA TYR A 329 7.80 -9.03 8.92
C TYR A 329 9.09 -8.46 9.53
N TYR A 330 9.01 -7.25 10.06
CA TYR A 330 10.10 -6.60 10.77
C TYR A 330 10.18 -6.94 12.27
N GLY A 331 9.26 -7.77 12.78
CA GLY A 331 9.20 -8.12 14.21
C GLY A 331 8.68 -6.99 15.11
N ASP A 332 8.03 -5.98 14.53
CA ASP A 332 7.40 -4.87 15.27
C ASP A 332 6.13 -5.35 15.98
N THR A 333 6.08 -5.11 17.30
CA THR A 333 5.00 -5.52 18.18
C THR A 333 3.84 -4.52 18.27
N GLY A 334 3.85 -3.49 17.41
CA GLY A 334 2.85 -2.44 17.33
C GLY A 334 3.32 -1.09 17.89
N ASN A 335 4.61 -0.92 18.16
CA ASN A 335 5.19 0.34 18.66
C ASN A 335 6.00 1.10 17.60
N GLY A 336 6.05 0.61 16.36
CA GLY A 336 6.78 1.26 15.28
C GLY A 336 8.28 0.98 15.29
N ILE A 337 8.74 0.01 16.10
CA ILE A 337 10.15 -0.34 16.21
C ILE A 337 10.34 -1.78 15.79
N SER A 338 11.24 -2.03 14.83
CA SER A 338 11.57 -3.39 14.39
C SER A 338 12.37 -4.17 15.43
N ASP A 339 12.28 -5.51 15.39
CA ASP A 339 13.23 -6.38 16.08
C ASP A 339 14.57 -6.36 15.33
N LYS A 340 15.61 -5.84 16.02
CA LYS A 340 16.96 -5.67 15.47
C LYS A 340 17.82 -6.94 15.50
N GLU A 341 17.30 -8.02 16.06
CA GLU A 341 18.02 -9.30 16.21
C GLU A 341 17.30 -10.45 15.51
N ASN A 342 15.98 -10.56 15.70
CA ASN A 342 15.20 -11.74 15.33
C ASN A 342 13.90 -11.37 14.60
N SER A 343 13.99 -11.18 13.28
CA SER A 343 12.82 -10.95 12.44
C SER A 343 12.84 -11.76 11.14
N ALA A 344 11.68 -11.87 10.48
CA ALA A 344 11.59 -12.48 9.16
C ALA A 344 12.40 -11.68 8.13
N TYR A 345 12.43 -10.34 8.26
CA TYR A 345 13.30 -9.46 7.49
C TYR A 345 14.79 -9.81 7.65
N ILE A 346 15.31 -9.88 8.89
CA ILE A 346 16.72 -10.23 9.14
C ILE A 346 17.04 -11.61 8.58
N THR A 347 16.12 -12.57 8.75
CA THR A 347 16.29 -13.94 8.24
C THR A 347 16.39 -13.96 6.71
N GLU A 348 15.53 -13.21 6.02
CA GLU A 348 15.55 -13.11 4.56
C GLU A 348 16.78 -12.38 4.05
N LEU A 349 17.09 -11.22 4.65
CA LEU A 349 18.22 -10.39 4.24
C LEU A 349 19.55 -11.12 4.41
N THR A 350 19.76 -11.77 5.56
CA THR A 350 20.95 -12.61 5.81
C THR A 350 21.08 -13.69 4.75
N LYS A 351 19.98 -14.38 4.42
CA LYS A 351 19.97 -15.40 3.36
C LYS A 351 20.31 -14.81 1.98
N ILE A 352 19.82 -13.63 1.64
CA ILE A 352 20.15 -12.95 0.38
C ILE A 352 21.65 -12.65 0.34
N ILE A 353 22.20 -12.06 1.40
CA ILE A 353 23.62 -11.70 1.48
C ILE A 353 24.52 -12.94 1.47
N ASP A 354 24.18 -14.01 2.18
CA ASP A 354 24.93 -15.27 2.15
C ASP A 354 24.96 -15.90 0.75
N GLN A 355 23.82 -15.86 0.04
CA GLN A 355 23.68 -16.50 -1.27
C GLN A 355 24.25 -15.65 -2.41
N ARG A 356 24.10 -14.33 -2.33
CA ARG A 356 24.44 -13.39 -3.41
C ARG A 356 25.75 -12.64 -3.17
N GLY A 357 26.14 -12.43 -1.92
CA GLY A 357 27.36 -11.72 -1.54
C GLY A 357 28.65 -12.50 -1.80
N HIS A 358 28.69 -13.81 -1.51
CA HIS A 358 29.88 -14.62 -1.76
C HIS A 358 30.36 -14.60 -3.22
N PRO A 359 29.49 -14.77 -4.24
CA PRO A 359 29.87 -14.58 -5.64
C PRO A 359 30.44 -13.20 -5.95
N VAL A 360 29.88 -12.13 -5.36
CA VAL A 360 30.34 -10.75 -5.56
C VAL A 360 31.75 -10.56 -5.00
N ILE A 361 31.98 -10.97 -3.75
CA ILE A 361 33.31 -10.94 -3.11
C ILE A 361 34.35 -11.70 -3.95
N ASN A 362 33.97 -12.83 -4.54
CA ASN A 362 34.86 -13.59 -5.42
C ASN A 362 35.13 -12.90 -6.76
N SER A 363 34.17 -12.15 -7.30
CA SER A 363 34.40 -11.28 -8.46
C SER A 363 35.38 -10.16 -8.13
N CYS A 364 35.15 -9.41 -7.04
CA CYS A 364 36.09 -8.39 -6.53
C CYS A 364 37.52 -8.94 -6.46
N ARG A 365 37.70 -10.07 -5.77
CA ARG A 365 39.02 -10.68 -5.57
C ARG A 365 39.68 -11.14 -6.85
N ARG A 366 38.90 -11.70 -7.78
CA ARG A 366 39.43 -12.20 -9.05
C ARG A 366 39.90 -11.04 -9.90
N GLU A 367 39.07 -10.02 -10.05
CA GLU A 367 39.35 -8.90 -10.93
C GLU A 367 40.49 -8.01 -10.42
N ALA A 368 40.48 -7.68 -9.12
CA ALA A 368 41.57 -6.94 -8.50
C ALA A 368 42.93 -7.64 -8.67
N ARG A 369 42.97 -8.98 -8.60
CA ARG A 369 44.21 -9.77 -8.85
C ARG A 369 44.70 -9.70 -10.30
N HIS A 370 43.83 -9.40 -11.25
CA HIS A 370 44.16 -9.21 -12.65
C HIS A 370 44.42 -7.74 -13.01
N GLY A 371 44.41 -6.84 -12.02
CA GLY A 371 44.68 -5.41 -12.21
C GLY A 371 43.48 -4.64 -12.76
N GLY A 372 42.26 -5.17 -12.65
CA GLY A 372 41.03 -4.42 -12.90
C GLY A 372 40.62 -3.57 -11.68
N ASN A 373 39.57 -2.78 -11.86
CA ASN A 373 39.05 -1.83 -10.89
C ASN A 373 37.62 -2.23 -10.50
N PRO A 374 37.43 -3.36 -9.79
CA PRO A 374 36.08 -3.78 -9.44
C PRO A 374 35.46 -2.80 -8.45
N ALA A 375 34.16 -2.57 -8.57
CA ALA A 375 33.37 -1.75 -7.65
C ALA A 375 32.03 -2.41 -7.32
N ILE A 376 31.50 -2.10 -6.15
CA ILE A 376 30.09 -2.33 -5.82
C ILE A 376 29.38 -1.00 -5.62
N VAL A 377 28.16 -0.91 -6.14
CA VAL A 377 27.28 0.24 -5.94
C VAL A 377 26.20 -0.12 -4.93
N LEU A 378 25.99 0.75 -3.96
CA LEU A 378 25.08 0.55 -2.83
C LEU A 378 24.15 1.76 -2.71
N ASP A 379 22.85 1.50 -2.66
CA ASP A 379 21.90 2.50 -2.19
C ASP A 379 22.05 2.77 -0.66
N ALA A 380 21.45 3.89 -0.19
CA ALA A 380 21.42 4.26 1.20
C ALA A 380 20.27 3.61 1.97
N ASP A 381 19.04 4.06 1.71
CA ASP A 381 17.86 3.81 2.52
C ASP A 381 17.43 2.33 2.37
N ASP A 382 17.31 1.62 3.48
CA ASP A 382 17.05 0.17 3.58
C ASP A 382 18.03 -0.75 2.84
N THR A 383 19.10 -0.20 2.30
CA THR A 383 20.21 -0.93 1.68
C THR A 383 21.47 -0.91 2.55
N THR A 384 21.86 0.25 3.06
CA THR A 384 22.99 0.39 4.00
C THR A 384 22.54 0.99 5.34
N LEU A 385 21.57 1.90 5.33
CA LEU A 385 20.95 2.51 6.50
C LEU A 385 19.49 2.07 6.61
N TRP A 386 19.12 1.40 7.70
CA TRP A 386 17.80 0.80 7.87
C TRP A 386 16.79 1.82 8.39
N THR A 387 15.76 2.13 7.58
CA THR A 387 14.86 3.27 7.83
C THR A 387 13.55 2.89 8.52
N TYR A 388 13.28 1.60 8.73
CA TYR A 388 11.99 1.11 9.22
C TYR A 388 11.43 1.87 10.43
N ASP A 389 12.24 2.17 11.45
CA ASP A 389 11.73 2.83 12.68
C ASP A 389 11.23 4.26 12.39
N MET A 390 11.82 4.93 11.39
CA MET A 390 11.31 6.21 10.88
C MET A 390 10.01 5.97 10.11
N GLU A 391 10.03 5.07 9.13
CA GLU A 391 8.90 4.78 8.25
C GLU A 391 7.65 4.35 9.03
N ALA A 392 7.79 3.38 9.94
CA ALA A 392 6.67 2.76 10.65
C ALA A 392 6.36 3.39 12.01
N GLY A 393 7.34 4.04 12.66
CA GLY A 393 7.21 4.57 14.01
C GLY A 393 7.13 6.08 14.11
N ALA A 394 7.81 6.81 13.22
CA ALA A 394 7.75 8.28 13.21
C ALA A 394 6.76 8.81 12.15
N MET A 395 6.62 8.11 11.03
CA MET A 395 5.81 8.52 9.88
C MET A 395 4.50 7.74 9.72
N ASP A 396 4.32 6.61 10.41
CA ASP A 396 3.16 5.72 10.23
C ASP A 396 2.89 5.32 8.75
N PHE A 397 3.98 5.12 8.01
CA PHE A 397 4.04 4.88 6.57
C PHE A 397 3.53 6.04 5.73
N VAL A 398 3.52 7.27 6.25
CA VAL A 398 3.13 8.50 5.54
C VAL A 398 4.37 9.37 5.36
N TYR A 399 4.89 9.41 4.13
CA TYR A 399 6.11 10.13 3.83
C TYR A 399 6.03 11.62 4.20
N ASP A 400 6.93 12.04 5.09
CA ASP A 400 7.16 13.44 5.45
C ASP A 400 8.63 13.81 5.15
N PRO A 401 8.90 14.65 4.14
CA PRO A 401 10.27 15.01 3.77
C PRO A 401 10.99 15.83 4.86
N ALA A 402 10.27 16.62 5.65
CA ALA A 402 10.89 17.42 6.72
C ALA A 402 11.29 16.53 7.89
N LEU A 403 10.44 15.58 8.26
CA LEU A 403 10.77 14.58 9.29
C LEU A 403 11.88 13.65 8.81
N GLN A 404 11.88 13.25 7.54
CA GLN A 404 12.99 12.49 6.95
C GLN A 404 14.30 13.25 7.12
N ASP A 405 14.32 14.53 6.74
CA ASP A 405 15.52 15.35 6.86
C ASP A 405 15.99 15.46 8.32
N GLU A 406 15.07 15.64 9.28
CA GLU A 406 15.42 15.65 10.71
C GLU A 406 16.12 14.34 11.14
N TRP A 407 15.67 13.19 10.63
CA TRP A 407 16.30 11.89 10.93
C TRP A 407 17.66 11.73 10.26
N VAL A 408 17.79 12.16 9.01
CA VAL A 408 19.04 12.13 8.24
C VAL A 408 20.10 13.01 8.89
N GLN A 409 19.77 14.27 9.16
CA GLN A 409 20.70 15.25 9.74
C GLN A 409 21.12 14.87 11.17
N ALA A 410 20.27 14.14 11.89
CA ALA A 410 20.58 13.63 13.21
C ALA A 410 21.28 12.26 13.22
N GLU A 411 21.60 11.69 12.05
CA GLU A 411 22.33 10.42 11.89
C GLU A 411 21.68 9.25 12.66
N LYS A 412 20.35 9.16 12.63
CA LYS A 412 19.57 8.24 13.50
C LYS A 412 19.48 6.80 13.01
N PHE A 413 19.92 6.50 11.79
CA PHE A 413 19.64 5.19 11.18
C PHE A 413 20.65 4.13 11.61
N PRO A 414 20.21 2.95 12.10
CA PRO A 414 21.10 1.82 12.29
C PRO A 414 21.56 1.25 10.94
N ALA A 415 22.64 0.47 10.94
CA ALA A 415 23.05 -0.28 9.76
C ALA A 415 21.98 -1.33 9.36
N THR A 416 21.80 -1.51 8.06
CA THR A 416 21.02 -2.60 7.50
C THR A 416 21.65 -3.95 7.88
N PRO A 417 20.89 -4.93 8.43
CA PRO A 417 21.44 -6.18 8.94
C PRO A 417 22.32 -6.92 7.92
N ALA A 418 23.44 -7.50 8.38
CA ALA A 418 24.46 -8.19 7.58
C ALA A 418 25.24 -7.33 6.56
N MET A 419 24.81 -6.11 6.24
CA MET A 419 25.40 -5.32 5.16
C MET A 419 26.78 -4.75 5.50
N THR A 420 27.03 -4.32 6.73
CA THR A 420 28.37 -3.86 7.15
C THR A 420 29.42 -4.93 6.93
N SER A 421 29.19 -6.13 7.46
CA SER A 421 30.11 -7.27 7.29
C SER A 421 30.32 -7.69 5.84
N PHE A 422 29.30 -7.56 4.99
CA PHE A 422 29.42 -7.86 3.57
C PHE A 422 30.26 -6.80 2.84
N VAL A 423 29.99 -5.52 3.10
CA VAL A 423 30.71 -4.40 2.47
C VAL A 423 32.18 -4.41 2.87
N ASP A 424 32.50 -4.63 4.13
CA ASP A 424 33.89 -4.78 4.60
C ASP A 424 34.60 -5.95 3.91
N ALA A 425 33.90 -7.07 3.70
CA ALA A 425 34.46 -8.23 3.01
C ALA A 425 34.67 -7.98 1.51
N ALA A 426 33.83 -7.17 0.88
CA ALA A 426 33.97 -6.76 -0.52
C ALA A 426 35.14 -5.78 -0.69
N ASP A 427 35.26 -4.79 0.20
CA ASP A 427 36.39 -3.85 0.23
C ASP A 427 37.72 -4.60 0.45
N ALA A 428 37.78 -5.48 1.46
CA ALA A 428 38.95 -6.33 1.70
C ALA A 428 39.27 -7.30 0.55
N ALA A 429 38.29 -7.59 -0.32
CA ALA A 429 38.49 -8.37 -1.53
C ALA A 429 38.98 -7.54 -2.72
N GLY A 430 39.06 -6.21 -2.59
CA GLY A 430 39.60 -5.29 -3.57
C GLY A 430 38.55 -4.52 -4.37
N CYS A 431 37.26 -4.61 -4.01
CA CYS A 431 36.24 -3.77 -4.61
C CYS A 431 36.31 -2.33 -4.06
N THR A 432 36.17 -1.34 -4.93
CA THR A 432 35.84 0.01 -4.49
C THR A 432 34.37 0.07 -4.06
N ILE A 433 34.11 0.71 -2.93
CA ILE A 433 32.76 0.91 -2.41
C ILE A 433 32.21 2.24 -2.94
N VAL A 434 31.05 2.19 -3.61
CA VAL A 434 30.40 3.39 -4.17
C VAL A 434 29.00 3.52 -3.60
N GLY A 435 28.67 4.69 -3.05
CA GLY A 435 27.32 5.01 -2.58
C GLY A 435 26.54 5.77 -3.64
N LEU A 436 25.27 5.43 -3.84
CA LEU A 436 24.39 6.08 -4.81
C LEU A 436 22.95 6.17 -4.27
N THR A 437 22.57 7.35 -3.77
CA THR A 437 21.28 7.55 -3.09
C THR A 437 20.41 8.60 -3.76
N GLY A 438 19.09 8.46 -3.57
CA GLY A 438 18.12 9.49 -3.93
C GLY A 438 18.13 10.72 -3.01
N ARG A 439 18.80 10.66 -1.85
CA ARG A 439 18.97 11.80 -0.94
C ARG A 439 19.67 12.97 -1.63
N ASN A 440 19.36 14.18 -1.18
CA ASN A 440 19.88 15.41 -1.78
C ASN A 440 21.30 15.75 -1.29
N ASP A 441 22.02 16.62 -2.00
CA ASP A 441 23.41 17.01 -1.67
C ASP A 441 23.56 17.63 -0.27
N ASP A 442 22.54 18.34 0.22
CA ASP A 442 22.48 18.91 1.57
C ASP A 442 22.38 17.84 2.68
N GLN A 443 22.07 16.60 2.31
CA GLN A 443 22.03 15.43 3.19
C GLN A 443 23.30 14.57 3.11
N LYS A 444 24.21 14.86 2.17
CA LYS A 444 25.40 14.03 1.90
C LYS A 444 26.30 13.85 3.13
N SER A 445 26.66 14.94 3.78
CA SER A 445 27.60 14.89 4.91
C SER A 445 27.04 14.09 6.10
N ALA A 446 25.78 14.33 6.46
CA ALA A 446 25.12 13.59 7.54
C ALA A 446 24.94 12.11 7.17
N THR A 447 24.62 11.80 5.90
CA THR A 447 24.50 10.41 5.45
C THR A 447 25.82 9.65 5.58
N ILE A 448 26.94 10.26 5.15
CA ILE A 448 28.27 9.66 5.32
C ILE A 448 28.63 9.54 6.81
N GLY A 449 28.35 10.57 7.62
CA GLY A 449 28.56 10.54 9.07
C GLY A 449 27.81 9.38 9.74
N ASN A 450 26.54 9.19 9.37
CA ASN A 450 25.74 8.07 9.85
C ASN A 450 26.32 6.72 9.42
N LEU A 451 26.73 6.56 8.16
CA LEU A 451 27.36 5.33 7.67
C LEU A 451 28.64 5.01 8.47
N THR A 452 29.48 6.00 8.72
CA THR A 452 30.68 5.85 9.55
C THR A 452 30.32 5.48 10.99
N SER A 453 29.30 6.10 11.59
CA SER A 453 28.91 5.84 12.98
C SER A 453 28.39 4.41 13.21
N VAL A 454 27.85 3.77 12.17
CA VAL A 454 27.35 2.39 12.21
C VAL A 454 28.32 1.35 11.65
N GLY A 455 29.55 1.77 11.32
CA GLY A 455 30.66 0.85 11.03
C GLY A 455 31.07 0.71 9.56
N TYR A 456 30.63 1.58 8.66
CA TYR A 456 31.14 1.60 7.28
C TYR A 456 32.37 2.51 7.14
N GLU A 457 33.50 1.97 6.70
CA GLU A 457 34.76 2.72 6.56
C GLU A 457 35.09 3.16 5.11
N GLY A 458 34.40 2.62 4.10
CA GLY A 458 34.73 2.80 2.68
C GLY A 458 34.08 4.01 1.97
N PHE A 459 33.19 4.75 2.63
CA PHE A 459 32.49 5.88 2.01
C PHE A 459 33.18 7.23 2.26
N THR A 460 33.30 8.02 1.21
CA THR A 460 33.94 9.35 1.17
C THR A 460 33.09 10.30 0.32
N ALA A 461 33.32 11.60 0.41
CA ALA A 461 32.58 12.57 -0.40
C ALA A 461 32.76 12.35 -1.92
N SER A 462 33.87 11.76 -2.37
CA SER A 462 34.17 11.54 -3.79
C SER A 462 33.55 10.28 -4.39
N ASN A 463 33.28 9.25 -3.59
CA ASN A 463 32.66 7.99 -4.05
C ASN A 463 31.21 7.84 -3.54
N TYR A 464 30.60 8.93 -3.07
CA TYR A 464 29.22 8.97 -2.61
C TYR A 464 28.42 9.96 -3.44
N TYR A 465 27.44 9.47 -4.18
CA TYR A 465 26.62 10.25 -5.10
C TYR A 465 25.24 10.49 -4.51
N THR A 466 24.83 11.76 -4.50
CA THR A 466 23.53 12.29 -4.05
C THR A 466 22.87 13.04 -5.18
N LYS A 467 21.56 13.24 -5.11
CA LYS A 467 20.80 14.01 -6.09
C LYS A 467 21.02 15.51 -5.86
N TRP A 468 21.12 16.28 -6.93
CA TRP A 468 21.28 17.72 -6.82
C TRP A 468 19.97 18.39 -6.42
N THR A 469 20.06 19.51 -5.70
CA THR A 469 18.92 20.34 -5.29
C THR A 469 18.54 21.38 -6.36
N GLY A 470 19.51 21.76 -7.21
CA GLY A 470 19.39 22.89 -8.14
C GLY A 470 19.70 24.23 -7.48
N GLU A 471 20.12 24.24 -6.21
CA GLU A 471 20.40 25.44 -5.43
C GLU A 471 21.91 25.62 -5.18
N GLY A 472 22.38 26.86 -5.27
CA GLY A 472 23.79 27.20 -5.02
C GLY A 472 24.75 26.37 -5.90
N ASP A 473 25.71 25.70 -5.26
CA ASP A 473 26.69 24.84 -5.95
C ASP A 473 26.15 23.42 -6.24
N SER A 474 24.98 23.05 -5.71
CA SER A 474 24.32 21.77 -5.95
C SER A 474 23.54 21.82 -7.27
N GLN A 475 24.27 21.72 -8.38
CA GLN A 475 23.72 21.76 -9.73
C GLN A 475 23.71 20.38 -10.38
N GLN A 476 22.86 20.21 -11.40
CA GLN A 476 22.82 18.99 -12.18
C GLN A 476 24.20 18.68 -12.78
N PRO A 477 24.76 17.48 -12.54
CA PRO A 477 26.05 17.11 -13.12
C PRO A 477 25.99 16.99 -14.65
N ASP A 478 27.08 17.33 -15.33
CA ASP A 478 27.17 17.31 -16.79
C ASP A 478 26.97 15.91 -17.42
N TYR A 479 27.16 14.84 -16.64
CA TYR A 479 26.93 13.46 -17.07
C TYR A 479 25.47 13.01 -16.95
N ILE A 480 24.57 13.87 -16.45
CA ILE A 480 23.15 13.58 -16.31
C ILE A 480 22.35 14.35 -17.37
N SER A 481 21.48 13.64 -18.09
CA SER A 481 20.46 14.20 -18.97
C SER A 481 19.09 13.63 -18.59
N CYS A 482 18.11 14.52 -18.38
CA CYS A 482 16.73 14.13 -18.06
C CYS A 482 15.87 14.18 -19.32
N ALA A 483 14.96 13.21 -19.50
CA ALA A 483 14.00 13.23 -20.60
C ALA A 483 12.96 14.35 -20.44
N GLU A 484 12.64 14.70 -19.20
CA GLU A 484 11.75 15.79 -18.82
C GLU A 484 12.48 16.87 -18.01
N ALA A 485 11.74 17.86 -17.49
CA ALA A 485 12.31 18.95 -16.69
C ALA A 485 13.00 18.48 -15.39
N LYS A 486 12.65 17.28 -14.90
CA LYS A 486 13.29 16.64 -13.74
C LYS A 486 13.59 15.18 -14.09
N CYS A 487 14.73 14.68 -13.65
CA CYS A 487 15.06 13.27 -13.77
C CYS A 487 14.22 12.43 -12.81
N SER A 488 13.69 11.33 -13.33
CA SER A 488 13.28 10.18 -12.53
C SER A 488 14.45 9.63 -11.72
N THR A 489 14.14 8.87 -10.66
CA THR A 489 15.17 8.18 -9.87
C THR A 489 15.97 7.21 -10.73
N ILE A 490 15.31 6.52 -11.66
CA ILE A 490 15.96 5.61 -12.61
C ILE A 490 16.96 6.35 -13.51
N GLU A 491 16.56 7.46 -14.13
CA GLU A 491 17.45 8.24 -15.01
C GLU A 491 18.69 8.72 -14.25
N TYR A 492 18.51 9.24 -13.04
CA TYR A 492 19.62 9.69 -12.21
C TYR A 492 20.56 8.53 -11.81
N LYS A 493 20.01 7.45 -11.25
CA LYS A 493 20.82 6.34 -10.75
C LYS A 493 21.51 5.56 -11.88
N SER A 494 20.82 5.32 -12.99
CA SER A 494 21.38 4.64 -14.17
C SER A 494 22.54 5.42 -14.78
N GLN A 495 22.38 6.72 -15.02
CA GLN A 495 23.44 7.55 -15.60
C GLN A 495 24.62 7.76 -14.64
N THR A 496 24.37 7.78 -13.33
CA THR A 496 25.47 7.86 -12.35
C THR A 496 26.30 6.56 -12.33
N ARG A 497 25.67 5.39 -12.47
CA ARG A 497 26.44 4.14 -12.64
C ARG A 497 27.23 4.12 -13.94
N ALA A 498 26.65 4.61 -15.04
CA ALA A 498 27.39 4.78 -16.30
C ALA A 498 28.62 5.67 -16.12
N HIS A 499 28.47 6.79 -15.39
CA HIS A 499 29.58 7.68 -15.07
C HIS A 499 30.68 6.98 -14.26
N VAL A 500 30.32 6.15 -13.28
CA VAL A 500 31.27 5.35 -12.48
C VAL A 500 32.07 4.38 -13.34
N GLU A 501 31.46 3.77 -14.36
CA GLU A 501 32.17 2.91 -15.33
C GLU A 501 33.04 3.70 -16.31
N ASP A 502 32.72 4.96 -16.58
CA ASP A 502 33.47 5.81 -17.51
C ASP A 502 34.81 6.28 -16.92
N PRO A 503 35.83 6.56 -17.78
CA PRO A 503 37.13 7.06 -17.32
C PRO A 503 37.08 8.36 -16.51
N ALA A 504 36.03 9.16 -16.68
CA ALA A 504 35.84 10.39 -15.94
C ALA A 504 35.31 10.19 -14.52
N GLY A 505 34.58 9.09 -14.25
CA GLY A 505 34.03 8.76 -12.93
C GLY A 505 34.78 7.64 -12.20
N GLY A 506 35.77 7.03 -12.85
CA GLY A 506 36.78 6.20 -12.18
C GLY A 506 37.25 4.96 -12.94
N ASP A 507 36.68 4.68 -14.12
CA ASP A 507 37.01 3.48 -14.93
C ASP A 507 36.82 2.19 -14.12
N TYR A 508 35.71 2.10 -13.38
CA TYR A 508 35.37 0.95 -12.53
C TYR A 508 34.57 -0.10 -13.31
N ASP A 509 34.72 -1.38 -12.95
CA ASP A 509 33.79 -2.45 -13.34
C ASP A 509 32.80 -2.70 -12.20
N ILE A 510 31.52 -2.38 -12.40
CA ILE A 510 30.50 -2.53 -11.35
C ILE A 510 30.08 -4.00 -11.26
N VAL A 511 30.80 -4.78 -10.45
CA VAL A 511 30.55 -6.23 -10.30
C VAL A 511 29.20 -6.55 -9.64
N ALA A 512 28.62 -5.59 -8.90
CA ALA A 512 27.26 -5.67 -8.37
C ALA A 512 26.69 -4.31 -7.96
N ASN A 513 25.38 -4.16 -8.15
CA ASN A 513 24.57 -3.04 -7.67
C ASN A 513 23.49 -3.57 -6.71
N PHE A 514 23.40 -2.99 -5.51
CA PHE A 514 22.43 -3.34 -4.47
C PHE A 514 21.47 -2.19 -4.23
N GLY A 515 20.19 -2.53 -4.09
CA GLY A 515 19.14 -1.58 -3.78
C GLY A 515 17.90 -2.29 -3.28
N ASP A 516 17.13 -1.59 -2.44
CA ASP A 516 15.87 -2.04 -1.88
C ASP A 516 14.68 -1.68 -2.79
N GLN A 517 14.89 -0.84 -3.81
CA GLN A 517 13.91 -0.48 -4.82
C GLN A 517 14.30 -0.98 -6.21
N TYR A 518 13.30 -1.14 -7.08
CA TYR A 518 13.56 -1.47 -8.47
C TYR A 518 14.24 -0.31 -9.22
N SER A 519 13.96 0.93 -8.81
CA SER A 519 14.54 2.13 -9.40
C SER A 519 16.05 2.27 -9.17
N ASP A 520 16.59 1.60 -8.15
CA ASP A 520 18.04 1.53 -7.90
C ASP A 520 18.74 0.65 -8.93
N LEU A 521 18.04 -0.36 -9.42
CA LEU A 521 18.61 -1.50 -10.12
C LEU A 521 18.36 -1.49 -11.63
N ILE A 522 17.31 -0.78 -12.07
CA ILE A 522 16.96 -0.64 -13.49
C ILE A 522 17.93 0.33 -14.17
N GLY A 523 18.19 0.08 -15.46
CA GLY A 523 18.99 0.97 -16.32
C GLY A 523 20.43 0.51 -16.58
N GLY A 524 20.80 -0.71 -16.21
CA GLY A 524 22.11 -1.31 -16.55
C GLY A 524 23.28 -0.79 -15.70
N HIS A 525 24.50 -0.92 -16.24
CA HIS A 525 25.78 -0.49 -15.64
C HIS A 525 26.11 -1.22 -14.33
N ALA A 526 25.94 -2.54 -14.37
CA ALA A 526 26.40 -3.49 -13.37
C ALA A 526 26.32 -4.92 -13.94
N ASP A 527 27.27 -5.78 -13.60
CA ASP A 527 27.25 -7.21 -13.90
C ASP A 527 26.04 -7.91 -13.26
N ARG A 528 25.62 -7.43 -12.09
CA ARG A 528 24.59 -8.05 -11.24
C ARG A 528 23.76 -6.98 -10.55
N SER A 529 22.44 -7.15 -10.58
CA SER A 529 21.52 -6.39 -9.74
C SER A 529 21.00 -7.26 -8.61
N ILE A 530 21.09 -6.79 -7.37
CA ILE A 530 20.66 -7.50 -6.17
C ILE A 530 19.59 -6.67 -5.45
N LYS A 531 18.34 -7.15 -5.55
CA LYS A 531 17.17 -6.54 -4.89
C LYS A 531 17.09 -6.99 -3.44
N LEU A 532 17.10 -6.04 -2.53
CA LEU A 532 16.80 -6.24 -1.11
C LEU A 532 15.30 -6.03 -0.88
N PRO A 533 14.68 -6.73 0.09
CA PRO A 533 13.25 -6.65 0.32
C PRO A 533 12.87 -5.32 0.97
N ASN A 534 11.88 -4.63 0.40
CA ASN A 534 11.28 -3.45 1.03
C ASN A 534 9.79 -3.28 0.67
N PRO A 535 8.86 -3.56 1.61
CA PRO A 535 7.45 -3.29 1.45
C PRO A 535 6.97 -1.93 2.01
N THR A 536 7.85 -1.12 2.64
CA THR A 536 7.47 0.09 3.41
C THR A 536 7.27 1.36 2.58
N TYR A 537 7.84 1.44 1.37
CA TYR A 537 7.60 2.52 0.40
C TYR A 537 7.94 2.08 -1.03
N TYR A 538 7.40 2.77 -2.02
CA TYR A 538 7.66 2.48 -3.44
C TYR A 538 8.19 3.67 -4.21
N LEU A 539 9.33 3.49 -4.87
CA LEU A 539 9.91 4.46 -5.79
C LEU A 539 9.72 4.01 -7.26
N PRO A 540 8.74 4.59 -7.99
CA PRO A 540 8.37 4.15 -9.34
C PRO A 540 9.44 4.37 -10.42
#